data_AF-A0A3D0FSB3-F1
#
_entry.id   AF-A0A3D0FSB3-F1
#
_cell.length_a   1.000
_cell.length_b   1.000
_cell.length_c   1.000
_cell.angle_alpha   90.00
_cell.angle_beta   90.00
_cell.angle_gamma   90.00
#
_symmetry.space_group_name_H-M   'P 1'
#
loop_
_entity.id
_entity.type
_entity.pdbx_description
1 polymer ?
#
loop_
_entity_poly.entity_id
_entity_poly.type
_entity_poly.pdbx_seq_one_letter_code
_entity_poly.pdbx_strand_id
1 'polypeptide(L)' 'MQGKVIVEFVIEKDGSVTSVKVVKSAGDLLDAEAVKVISASPKWKPGMKGGEAVRVKMAVPVEFKLRK' A
#
# COMPACT_ATOMS: atom_id res chain seq x y z
N MET A 1 -6.14 13.84 -14.07
CA MET A 1 -6.58 12.51 -13.61
C MET A 1 -6.87 12.58 -12.12
N GLN A 2 -8.06 12.14 -11.71
CA GLN A 2 -8.47 12.03 -10.31
C GLN A 2 -9.06 10.63 -10.14
N GLY A 3 -8.78 9.96 -9.04
CA GLY A 3 -9.18 8.57 -8.86
C GLY A 3 -8.67 7.97 -7.56
N LYS A 4 -9.28 6.85 -7.17
CA LYS A 4 -8.95 6.13 -5.94
C LYS A 4 -8.54 4.71 -6.30
N VAL A 5 -7.26 4.42 -6.15
CA VAL A 5 -6.70 3.06 -6.33
C VAL A 5 -6.64 2.42 -4.96
N ILE A 6 -7.12 1.18 -4.82
CA ILE A 6 -6.94 0.43 -3.57
C ILE A 6 -5.81 -0.56 -3.79
N VAL A 7 -4.78 -0.46 -2.98
CA VAL A 7 -3.60 -1.33 -3.01
C VAL A 7 -3.61 -2.21 -1.76
N GLU A 8 -3.56 -3.52 -1.97
CA GLU A 8 -3.32 -4.51 -0.91
C GLU A 8 -1.83 -4.85 -0.89
N PHE A 9 -1.24 -4.88 0.29
CA PHE A 9 0.14 -5.28 0.50
C PHE A 9 0.29 -5.94 1.86
N VAL A 10 1.46 -6.50 2.12
CA VAL A 10 1.77 -7.17 3.37
C VAL A 10 2.92 -6.45 4.06
N ILE A 11 2.71 -6.08 5.31
CA ILE A 11 3.74 -5.54 6.19
C ILE A 11 4.37 -6.72 6.92
N GLU A 12 5.66 -6.92 6.69
CA GLU A 12 6.46 -7.93 7.36
C GLU A 12 6.77 -7.54 8.81
N LYS A 13 7.28 -8.51 9.58
CA LYS A 13 7.68 -8.30 10.98
C LYS A 13 8.77 -7.25 11.16
N ASP A 14 9.61 -7.03 10.14
CA ASP A 14 10.67 -6.03 10.14
C ASP A 14 10.18 -4.65 9.64
N GLY A 15 8.90 -4.54 9.29
CA GLY A 15 8.30 -3.34 8.72
C GLY A 15 8.46 -3.19 7.21
N SER A 16 9.14 -4.10 6.52
CA SER A 16 9.20 -4.06 5.06
C SER A 16 7.83 -4.36 4.44
N VAL A 17 7.60 -3.81 3.25
CA VAL A 17 6.37 -4.03 2.49
C VAL A 17 6.63 -5.05 1.38
N THR A 18 5.82 -6.09 1.32
CA THR A 18 5.89 -7.12 0.27
C THR A 18 4.51 -7.38 -0.34
N SER A 19 4.48 -8.17 -1.42
CA SER A 19 3.23 -8.67 -2.03
C SER A 19 2.24 -7.56 -2.40
N VAL A 20 2.75 -6.45 -2.93
CA VAL A 20 1.96 -5.28 -3.33
C VAL A 20 1.13 -5.63 -4.57
N LYS A 21 -0.19 -5.45 -4.50
CA LYS A 21 -1.12 -5.67 -5.61
C LYS A 21 -2.25 -4.64 -5.60
N VAL A 22 -2.77 -4.31 -6.77
CA VAL A 22 -3.96 -3.48 -6.90
C VAL A 22 -5.20 -4.37 -6.77
N VAL A 23 -6.09 -4.03 -5.84
CA VAL A 23 -7.37 -4.72 -5.64
C VAL A 23 -8.55 -3.92 -6.18
N LYS A 24 -8.38 -2.61 -6.36
CA LYS A 24 -9.34 -1.76 -7.06
C LYS A 24 -8.58 -0.77 -7.94
N SER A 25 -8.71 -0.97 -9.25
CA SER A 25 -8.11 -0.11 -10.27
C SER A 25 -8.86 1.21 -10.41
N ALA A 26 -8.13 2.28 -10.71
CA ALA A 26 -8.70 3.55 -11.20
C ALA A 26 -8.12 3.96 -12.57
N GLY A 27 -7.37 3.06 -13.21
CA GLY A 27 -6.72 3.24 -14.50
C GLY A 27 -5.23 2.86 -14.45
N ASP A 28 -4.72 2.24 -15.52
CA ASP A 28 -3.40 1.61 -15.58
C ASP A 28 -2.25 2.53 -15.16
N LEU A 29 -2.30 3.81 -15.54
CA LEU A 29 -1.28 4.79 -15.16
C LEU A 29 -1.30 5.12 -13.66
N LEU A 30 -2.50 5.23 -13.07
CA LEU A 30 -2.64 5.49 -11.63
C LEU A 30 -2.29 4.25 -10.81
N ASP A 31 -2.62 3.08 -11.33
CA ASP A 31 -2.31 1.79 -10.71
C ASP A 31 -0.79 1.56 -10.62
N ALA A 32 -0.07 1.80 -11.72
CA ALA A 32 1.38 1.67 -11.77
C ALA A 32 2.06 2.62 -10.77
N GLU A 33 1.62 3.87 -10.70
CA GLU A 33 2.19 4.84 -9.77
C GLU A 33 1.81 4.50 -8.32
N ALA A 34 0.58 4.02 -8.06
CA ALA A 34 0.17 3.59 -6.73
C ALA A 34 1.02 2.42 -6.21
N VAL A 35 1.28 1.42 -7.05
CA VAL A 35 2.16 0.29 -6.69
C VAL A 35 3.58 0.77 -6.42
N LYS A 36 4.10 1.67 -7.25
CA LYS A 36 5.44 2.24 -7.09
C LYS A 36 5.58 3.02 -5.79
N VAL A 37 4.62 3.88 -5.45
CA VAL A 37 4.64 4.67 -4.21
C VAL A 37 4.62 3.77 -2.97
N ILE A 38 3.76 2.73 -2.98
CA ILE A 38 3.71 1.77 -1.87
C ILE A 38 5.02 0.96 -1.78
N SER A 39 5.58 0.55 -2.91
CA SER A 39 6.84 -0.23 -2.94
C SER A 39 8.06 0.60 -2.53
N ALA A 40 8.07 1.90 -2.84
CA ALA A 40 9.12 2.85 -2.46
C ALA A 40 8.89 3.47 -1.08
N SER A 41 7.82 3.08 -0.38
CA SER A 41 7.53 3.62 0.94
C SER A 41 8.59 3.19 1.96
N PRO A 42 8.88 4.02 2.98
CA PRO A 42 9.79 3.66 4.06
C PRO A 42 9.23 2.46 4.84
N LYS A 43 10.05 1.83 5.68
CA LYS A 43 9.58 0.73 6.54
C LYS A 43 8.38 1.18 7.39
N TRP A 44 7.32 0.39 7.33
CA TRP A 44 6.10 0.60 8.09
C TRP A 44 6.25 0.03 9.50
N LYS A 45 5.40 0.48 10.41
CA LYS A 45 5.31 -0.14 11.72
C LYS A 45 4.64 -1.52 11.57
N PRO A 46 5.29 -2.62 11.97
CA PRO A 46 4.69 -3.95 11.89
C PRO A 46 3.46 -4.04 12.81
N GLY A 47 2.54 -4.95 12.49
CA GLY A 47 1.47 -5.29 13.40
C GLY A 47 2.02 -5.99 14.64
N MET A 48 1.42 -5.73 15.80
CA MET A 48 1.81 -6.36 17.06
C MET A 48 0.65 -7.21 17.57
N LYS A 49 0.92 -8.47 17.93
CA LYS A 49 -0.05 -9.35 18.57
C LYS A 49 0.59 -9.99 19.78
N GLY A 50 0.07 -9.69 20.97
CA GLY A 50 0.62 -10.22 22.23
C GLY A 50 2.07 -9.80 22.51
N GLY A 51 2.51 -8.64 22.02
CA GLY A 51 3.88 -8.15 22.18
C GLY A 51 4.85 -8.60 21.09
N GLU A 52 4.45 -9.51 20.21
CA GLU A 52 5.27 -9.98 19.10
C GLU A 52 4.90 -9.28 17.79
N ALA A 53 5.93 -8.97 16.98
CA ALA A 53 5.73 -8.48 15.62
C ALA A 53 5.16 -9.60 14.73
N VAL A 54 4.04 -9.32 14.07
CA VAL A 54 3.35 -10.25 13.18
C VAL A 54 3.22 -9.66 11.78
N ARG A 55 3.24 -10.56 10.80
CA ARG A 55 2.99 -10.21 9.40
C ARG A 55 1.52 -9.86 9.23
N VAL A 56 1.22 -8.69 8.67
CA VAL A 56 -0.15 -8.19 8.52
C VAL A 56 -0.42 -7.81 7.07
N LYS A 57 -1.53 -8.31 6.54
CA LYS A 57 -2.06 -7.87 5.25
C LYS A 57 -2.91 -6.63 5.44
N MET A 58 -2.64 -5.58 4.68
CA MET A 58 -3.37 -4.32 4.73
C MET A 58 -3.81 -3.88 3.34
N ALA A 59 -4.93 -3.19 3.27
CA ALA A 59 -5.41 -2.54 2.05
C ALA A 59 -5.56 -1.05 2.31
N VAL A 60 -4.83 -0.23 1.55
CA VAL A 60 -4.82 1.23 1.71
C VAL A 60 -5.34 1.89 0.44
N PRO A 61 -6.21 2.90 0.56
CA PRO A 61 -6.60 3.72 -0.57
C PRO A 61 -5.53 4.76 -0.91
N VAL A 62 -5.06 4.77 -2.15
CA VAL A 62 -4.24 5.83 -2.73
C VAL A 62 -5.17 6.76 -3.52
N GLU A 63 -5.36 7.98 -3.01
CA GLU A 63 -6.21 9.00 -3.62
C GLU A 63 -5.39 9.99 -4.45
N PHE A 64 -5.61 10.00 -5.77
CA PHE A 64 -5.03 10.98 -6.67
C PHE A 64 -5.98 12.17 -6.80
N LYS A 65 -5.53 13.34 -6.35
CA LYS A 65 -6.26 14.60 -6.46
C LYS A 65 -5.45 15.56 -7.32
N LEU A 66 -6.05 16.00 -8.43
CA LEU A 66 -5.52 17.13 -9.21
C LEU A 66 -5.70 18.39 -8.36
N ARG A 67 -4.59 18.98 -7.91
CA ARG A 67 -4.62 20.32 -7.33
C ARG A 67 -4.91 21.32 -8.46
N LYS A 68 -5.91 22.16 -8.25
CA LYS A 68 -6.16 23.36 -9.07
C LYS A 68 -5.18 24.46 -8.68
#